data_AF-A0A0D8I668-F1
#
_entry.id   AF-A0A0D8I668-F1
#
_cell.length_a   1.000
_cell.length_b   1.000
_cell.length_c   1.000
_cell.angle_alpha   90.00
_cell.angle_beta   90.00
_cell.angle_gamma   90.00
#
_symmetry.space_group_name_H-M   'P 1'
#
loop_
_entity.id
_entity.type
_entity.pdbx_description
1 polymer ?
#
loop_
_entity_poly.entity_id
_entity_poly.type
_entity_poly.pdbx_seq_one_letter_code
_entity_poly.pdbx_strand_id
1 'polypeptide(L)'
;MKKNNLYIGLLYILFGATCLWFALSAENAIGSLLFGFSGAGLVGGLSLIWKYFYWSSPKRKEIYETKLEKEKINLRDELKENLRNRSGRIAYIITFLVVAISIIIFSIIGSLGFLETKFLVLYLGILWIFMYVTGIVVFRILLKKYQ
;
A
#
# COMPACT_ATOMS: atom_id res chain seq x y z
N MET A 1 1.72 -19.98 1.21
CA MET A 1 2.09 -18.71 1.88
C MET A 1 2.49 -18.97 3.32
N LYS A 2 3.35 -18.15 3.93
CA LYS A 2 3.71 -18.32 5.36
C LYS A 2 2.51 -17.99 6.26
N LYS A 3 2.33 -18.74 7.35
CA LYS A 3 1.29 -18.46 8.37
C LYS A 3 1.36 -17.03 8.92
N ASN A 4 2.55 -16.43 8.93
CA ASN A 4 2.77 -15.03 9.32
C ASN A 4 1.87 -14.03 8.56
N ASN A 5 1.56 -14.31 7.30
CA ASN A 5 0.71 -13.42 6.50
C ASN A 5 -0.75 -13.41 7.02
N LEU A 6 -1.23 -14.51 7.59
CA LEU A 6 -2.55 -14.55 8.21
C LEU A 6 -2.58 -13.70 9.49
N TYR A 7 -1.56 -13.80 10.34
CA TYR A 7 -1.45 -12.98 11.55
C TYR A 7 -1.36 -11.48 11.24
N ILE A 8 -0.61 -11.10 10.19
CA ILE A 8 -0.55 -9.71 9.72
C ILE A 8 -1.92 -9.23 9.25
N GLY A 9 -2.66 -10.05 8.49
CA GLY A 9 -4.02 -9.71 8.07
C GLY A 9 -4.97 -9.50 9.25
N LEU A 10 -4.89 -10.36 10.27
CA LEU A 10 -5.69 -10.24 11.49
C LEU A 10 -5.36 -8.96 12.27
N LEU A 11 -4.07 -8.62 12.38
CA LEU A 11 -3.59 -7.40 13.04
C LEU A 11 -4.10 -6.14 12.33
N TYR A 12 -4.12 -6.14 11.00
CA TYR A 12 -4.71 -5.06 10.19
C TYR A 12 -6.20 -4.87 10.45
N ILE A 13 -6.97 -5.96 10.58
CA ILE A 13 -8.40 -5.90 10.91
C ILE A 13 -8.60 -5.34 12.33
N LEU A 14 -7.83 -5.82 13.30
CA LEU A 14 -7.90 -5.33 14.68
C LEU A 14 -7.61 -3.83 14.75
N PHE A 15 -6.56 -3.37 14.08
CA PHE A 15 -6.23 -1.95 13.99
C PHE A 15 -7.34 -1.14 13.29
N GLY A 16 -7.90 -1.66 12.19
CA GLY A 16 -9.00 -1.01 11.50
C GLY A 16 -10.27 -0.90 12.36
N ALA A 17 -10.57 -1.93 13.16
CA ALA A 17 -11.72 -1.97 14.06
C ALA A 17 -11.55 -1.03 15.25
N THR A 18 -10.35 -0.94 15.84
CA THR A 18 -10.09 0.03 16.93
C THR A 18 -10.20 1.46 16.41
N CYS A 19 -9.64 1.78 15.23
CA CYS A 19 -9.83 3.08 14.59
C CYS A 19 -11.31 3.41 14.32
N LEU A 20 -12.12 2.42 13.89
CA LEU A 20 -13.56 2.60 13.67
C LEU A 20 -14.29 2.96 14.97
N TRP A 21 -13.97 2.23 16.05
CA TRP A 21 -14.55 2.46 17.36
C TRP A 21 -14.27 3.89 17.84
N PHE A 22 -13.02 4.32 17.79
CA PHE A 22 -12.64 5.69 18.15
C PHE A 22 -13.24 6.75 17.22
N ALA A 23 -13.44 6.46 15.94
CA ALA A 23 -14.08 7.37 14.99
C ALA A 23 -15.58 7.57 15.28
N LEU A 24 -16.28 6.51 15.72
CA LEU A 24 -17.71 6.56 16.04
C LEU A 24 -17.98 7.12 17.44
N SER A 25 -17.08 6.90 18.40
CA SER A 25 -17.27 7.35 19.78
C SER A 25 -16.92 8.81 20.02
N ALA A 26 -16.36 9.54 19.04
CA ALA A 26 -15.85 10.88 19.29
C ALA A 26 -16.21 11.90 18.19
N GLU A 27 -16.83 13.02 18.59
CA GLU A 27 -16.96 14.25 17.78
C GLU A 27 -15.60 14.96 17.69
N ASN A 28 -14.63 14.32 17.05
CA ASN A 28 -13.26 14.80 16.99
C ASN A 28 -12.95 15.39 15.62
N ALA A 29 -12.17 16.48 15.59
CA ALA A 29 -11.67 17.10 14.36
C ALA A 29 -10.82 16.14 13.47
N ILE A 30 -10.33 15.04 14.05
CA ILE A 30 -9.54 13.97 13.39
C ILE A 30 -10.43 12.80 12.93
N GLY A 31 -11.76 12.86 13.16
CA GLY A 31 -12.69 11.76 12.86
C GLY A 31 -12.60 11.27 11.41
N SER A 32 -12.47 12.20 10.45
CA SER A 32 -12.31 11.86 9.02
C SER A 32 -11.05 11.04 8.72
N LEU A 33 -9.93 11.33 9.38
CA LEU A 33 -8.69 10.55 9.25
C LEU A 33 -8.84 9.14 9.85
N LEU A 34 -9.49 9.04 11.02
CA LEU A 34 -9.73 7.75 11.69
C LEU A 34 -10.66 6.84 10.86
N PHE A 35 -11.68 7.41 10.22
CA PHE A 35 -12.50 6.68 9.25
C PHE A 35 -11.68 6.18 8.06
N GLY A 36 -10.78 7.02 7.52
CA GLY A 36 -9.87 6.63 6.45
C GLY A 36 -8.95 5.46 6.83
N PHE A 37 -8.32 5.53 8.01
CA PHE A 37 -7.47 4.44 8.52
C PHE A 37 -8.26 3.18 8.82
N SER A 38 -9.48 3.31 9.35
CA SER A 38 -10.36 2.17 9.58
C SER A 38 -10.67 1.41 8.29
N GLY A 39 -11.09 2.13 7.24
CA GLY A 39 -11.35 1.54 5.93
C GLY A 39 -10.12 0.85 5.35
N ALA A 40 -8.95 1.50 5.42
CA ALA A 40 -7.69 0.93 4.94
C ALA A 40 -7.29 -0.34 5.71
N GLY A 41 -7.44 -0.35 7.04
CA GLY A 41 -7.12 -1.50 7.90
C GLY A 41 -8.04 -2.69 7.65
N LEU A 42 -9.35 -2.47 7.59
CA LEU A 42 -10.34 -3.52 7.39
C LEU A 42 -10.25 -4.14 5.99
N VAL A 43 -10.27 -3.32 4.93
CA VAL A 43 -10.20 -3.79 3.55
C VAL A 43 -8.83 -4.42 3.26
N GLY A 44 -7.75 -3.78 3.73
CA GLY A 44 -6.40 -4.30 3.63
C GLY A 44 -6.23 -5.66 4.31
N GLY A 45 -6.68 -5.77 5.56
CA GLY A 45 -6.63 -7.01 6.33
C GLY A 45 -7.44 -8.15 5.70
N LEU A 46 -8.67 -7.86 5.24
CA LEU A 46 -9.51 -8.85 4.56
C LEU A 46 -8.87 -9.35 3.26
N SER A 47 -8.31 -8.45 2.46
CA SER A 47 -7.62 -8.82 1.21
C SER A 47 -6.43 -9.76 1.46
N LEU A 48 -5.71 -9.55 2.58
CA LEU A 48 -4.54 -10.33 2.96
C LEU A 48 -4.92 -11.74 3.42
N ILE A 49 -6.00 -11.85 4.19
CA ILE A 49 -6.59 -13.13 4.61
C ILE A 49 -7.12 -13.90 3.41
N TRP A 50 -7.85 -13.24 2.51
CA TRP A 50 -8.37 -13.88 1.31
C TRP A 50 -7.24 -14.41 0.42
N LYS A 51 -6.20 -13.60 0.20
CA LYS A 51 -5.00 -14.01 -0.54
C LYS A 51 -4.29 -15.18 0.14
N TYR A 52 -4.24 -15.22 1.47
CA TYR A 52 -3.67 -16.35 2.21
C TYR A 52 -4.44 -17.65 1.93
N PHE A 53 -5.77 -17.65 2.02
CA PHE A 53 -6.57 -18.84 1.74
C PHE A 53 -6.47 -19.28 0.27
N TYR A 54 -6.50 -18.33 -0.65
CA TYR A 54 -6.39 -18.59 -2.08
C TYR A 54 -5.07 -19.30 -2.43
N TRP A 55 -3.93 -18.83 -1.92
CA TRP A 55 -2.61 -19.38 -2.23
C TRP A 55 -2.17 -20.53 -1.30
N SER A 56 -2.92 -20.81 -0.23
CA SER A 56 -2.64 -21.96 0.66
C SER A 56 -3.45 -23.21 0.29
N SER A 57 -4.34 -23.11 -0.70
CA SER A 57 -5.09 -24.26 -1.22
C SER A 57 -4.15 -25.30 -1.87
N PRO A 58 -4.32 -26.60 -1.59
CA PRO A 58 -3.46 -27.66 -2.13
C PRO A 58 -3.45 -27.69 -3.66
N LYS A 59 -4.55 -27.32 -4.32
CA LYS A 59 -4.65 -27.24 -5.79
C LYS A 59 -3.71 -26.21 -6.44
N ARG A 60 -3.19 -25.23 -5.68
CA ARG A 60 -2.39 -24.11 -6.20
C ARG A 60 -0.98 -24.07 -5.63
N LYS A 61 -0.65 -25.01 -4.73
CA LYS A 61 0.64 -25.07 -4.05
C LYS A 61 1.77 -25.33 -5.05
N GLU A 62 1.58 -26.30 -5.95
CA GLU A 62 2.54 -26.65 -6.99
C GLU A 62 2.80 -25.48 -7.95
N ILE A 63 1.74 -24.80 -8.42
CA ILE A 63 1.83 -23.59 -9.26
C ILE A 63 2.60 -22.46 -8.57
N TYR A 64 2.41 -22.30 -7.25
CA TYR A 64 3.11 -21.29 -6.46
C TYR A 64 4.60 -21.62 -6.29
N GLU A 65 4.93 -22.90 -6.11
CA GLU A 65 6.31 -23.38 -6.01
C GLU A 65 7.06 -23.25 -7.35
N THR A 66 6.46 -23.66 -8.46
CA THR A 66 7.04 -23.47 -9.80
C THR A 66 7.29 -21.99 -10.11
N LYS A 67 6.41 -21.08 -9.68
CA LYS A 67 6.64 -19.64 -9.82
C LYS A 67 7.87 -19.16 -9.03
N LEU A 68 8.00 -19.60 -7.78
CA LEU A 68 9.14 -19.22 -6.93
C LEU A 68 10.47 -19.75 -7.48
N GLU A 69 10.49 -20.95 -8.06
CA GLU A 69 11.69 -21.50 -8.68
C GLU A 69 12.09 -20.73 -9.95
N LYS A 70 11.14 -20.43 -10.83
CA LYS A 70 11.39 -19.60 -12.01
C LYS A 70 11.93 -18.22 -11.64
N GLU A 71 11.35 -17.56 -10.64
CA GLU A 71 11.87 -16.28 -10.15
C GLU A 71 13.32 -16.38 -9.68
N LYS A 72 13.68 -17.43 -8.93
CA LYS A 72 15.06 -17.64 -8.46
C LYS A 72 16.06 -17.88 -9.59
N ILE A 73 15.64 -18.54 -10.66
CA ILE A 73 16.49 -18.78 -11.84
C ILE A 73 16.69 -17.45 -12.59
N ASN A 74 15.61 -16.74 -12.92
CA ASN A 74 15.68 -15.46 -13.64
C ASN A 74 16.47 -14.39 -12.87
N LEU A 75 16.37 -14.38 -11.53
CA LEU A 75 17.14 -13.49 -10.67
C LEU A 75 18.66 -13.71 -10.76
N ARG A 76 19.13 -14.92 -11.08
CA ARG A 76 20.57 -15.19 -11.20
C ARG A 76 21.12 -14.76 -12.55
N ASP A 77 20.36 -14.97 -13.61
CA ASP A 77 20.82 -14.66 -14.98
C ASP A 77 20.73 -13.16 -15.30
N GLU A 78 19.71 -12.45 -14.80
CA GLU A 78 19.46 -11.02 -15.08
C GLU A 78 19.75 -10.10 -13.88
N LEU A 79 20.58 -10.55 -12.95
CA LEU A 79 20.72 -9.96 -11.61
C LEU A 79 20.85 -8.42 -11.60
N LYS A 80 21.73 -7.85 -12.42
CA LYS A 80 22.03 -6.41 -12.43
C LYS A 80 20.85 -5.57 -12.96
N GLU A 81 20.20 -6.03 -14.03
CA GLU A 81 19.06 -5.32 -14.60
C GLU A 81 17.84 -5.40 -13.67
N ASN A 82 17.61 -6.57 -13.09
CA ASN A 82 16.54 -6.77 -12.11
C ASN A 82 16.77 -5.93 -10.84
N LEU A 83 18.00 -5.86 -10.34
CA LEU A 83 18.37 -4.99 -9.21
C LEU A 83 18.07 -3.51 -9.49
N ARG A 84 18.38 -3.02 -10.70
CA ARG A 84 18.07 -1.64 -11.10
C ARG A 84 16.56 -1.37 -11.17
N ASN A 85 15.80 -2.28 -11.76
CA ASN A 85 14.34 -2.14 -11.81
C ASN A 85 13.71 -2.20 -10.42
N ARG A 86 14.23 -3.09 -9.56
CA ARG A 86 13.80 -3.22 -8.17
C ARG A 86 14.16 -1.99 -7.33
N SER A 87 15.35 -1.42 -7.51
CA SER A 87 15.75 -0.20 -6.79
C SER A 87 14.87 0.99 -7.17
N GLY A 88 14.58 1.18 -8.46
CA GLY A 88 13.64 2.21 -8.93
C GLY A 88 12.24 2.04 -8.32
N ARG A 89 11.73 0.81 -8.28
CA ARG A 89 10.44 0.50 -7.64
C ARG A 89 10.46 0.78 -6.13
N ILE A 90 11.52 0.39 -5.43
CA ILE A 90 11.66 0.65 -3.99
C ILE A 90 11.71 2.15 -3.72
N ALA A 91 12.53 2.91 -4.46
CA ALA A 91 12.60 4.36 -4.35
C ALA A 91 11.23 5.02 -4.57
N TYR A 92 10.51 4.60 -5.62
CA TYR A 92 9.16 5.07 -5.90
C TYR A 92 8.18 4.79 -4.75
N ILE A 93 8.20 3.57 -4.18
CA ILE A 93 7.38 3.21 -3.00
C ILE A 93 7.74 4.07 -1.79
N ILE A 94 9.03 4.31 -1.54
CA ILE A 94 9.50 5.17 -0.45
C ILE A 94 8.97 6.60 -0.63
N THR A 95 9.11 7.18 -1.83
CA THR A 95 8.60 8.53 -2.11
C THR A 95 7.08 8.60 -1.92
N PHE A 96 6.34 7.60 -2.38
CA PHE A 96 4.89 7.47 -2.15
C PHE A 96 4.52 7.51 -0.67
N LEU A 97 5.28 6.78 0.14
CA LEU A 97 5.09 6.66 1.58
C LEU A 97 5.43 7.98 2.29
N VAL A 98 6.51 8.65 1.90
CA VAL A 98 6.89 9.97 2.42
C VAL A 98 5.79 10.99 2.17
N VAL A 99 5.27 11.08 0.94
CA VAL A 99 4.18 12.00 0.60
C VAL A 99 2.91 11.68 1.40
N ALA A 100 2.56 10.39 1.54
CA ALA A 100 1.42 9.97 2.34
C ALA A 100 1.55 10.36 3.83
N ILE A 101 2.73 10.18 4.42
CA ILE A 101 3.00 10.61 5.80
C ILE A 101 2.90 12.14 5.92
N SER A 102 3.43 12.89 4.95
CA SER A 102 3.31 14.35 4.94
C SER A 102 1.86 14.81 4.92
N ILE A 103 1.00 14.18 4.12
CA ILE A 103 -0.45 14.47 4.10
C ILE A 103 -1.06 14.30 5.50
N ILE A 104 -0.74 13.20 6.18
CA ILE A 104 -1.25 12.92 7.54
C ILE A 104 -0.79 13.99 8.53
N ILE A 105 0.51 14.31 8.55
CA ILE A 105 1.09 15.30 9.46
C ILE A 105 0.43 16.67 9.26
N PHE A 106 0.35 17.15 8.01
CA PHE A 106 -0.24 18.46 7.73
C PHE A 106 -1.76 18.49 7.94
N SER A 107 -2.45 17.36 7.76
CA SER A 107 -3.87 17.25 8.09
C SER A 107 -4.11 17.37 9.60
N ILE A 108 -3.23 16.80 10.44
CA ILE A 108 -3.30 16.94 11.90
C ILE A 108 -3.02 18.39 12.31
N ILE A 109 -1.95 18.99 11.78
CA ILE A 109 -1.60 20.40 12.09
C ILE A 109 -2.74 21.35 11.72
N GLY A 110 -3.36 21.16 10.55
CA GLY A 110 -4.51 21.96 10.11
C GLY A 110 -5.74 21.74 10.97
N SER A 111 -6.00 20.49 11.38
CA SER A 111 -7.11 20.14 12.27
C SER A 111 -6.98 20.76 13.66
N LEU A 112 -5.75 20.99 14.13
CA LEU A 112 -5.48 21.62 15.43
C LEU A 112 -5.49 23.15 15.36
N GLY A 113 -5.66 23.74 14.17
CA GLY A 113 -5.79 25.19 13.98
C GLY A 113 -4.47 25.97 14.06
N PHE A 114 -3.31 25.31 14.08
CA PHE A 114 -2.01 25.99 14.16
C PHE A 114 -1.66 26.75 12.86
N LEU A 115 -2.04 26.21 11.70
CA LEU A 115 -1.75 26.76 10.37
C LEU A 115 -2.87 26.42 9.37
N GLU A 116 -3.10 27.29 8.38
CA GLU A 116 -3.99 26.99 7.25
C GLU A 116 -3.33 26.01 6.26
N THR A 117 -3.42 24.71 6.53
CA THR A 117 -2.76 23.68 5.71
C THR A 117 -3.64 23.13 4.57
N LYS A 118 -4.88 23.61 4.39
CA LYS A 118 -5.86 23.06 3.44
C LYS A 118 -5.33 22.98 2.01
N PHE A 119 -4.79 24.07 1.49
CA PHE A 119 -4.23 24.09 0.12
C PHE A 119 -2.98 23.22 -0.02
N LEU A 120 -2.16 23.14 1.02
CA LEU A 120 -0.97 22.29 1.04
C LEU A 120 -1.36 20.80 1.00
N VAL A 121 -2.30 20.39 1.84
CA VAL A 121 -2.83 19.02 1.89
C VAL A 121 -3.46 18.63 0.55
N LEU A 122 -4.21 19.55 -0.07
CA LEU A 122 -4.81 19.34 -1.39
C LEU A 122 -3.74 19.19 -2.48
N TYR A 123 -2.71 20.05 -2.48
CA TYR A 123 -1.58 19.95 -3.41
C TYR A 123 -0.84 18.61 -3.25
N LEU A 124 -0.54 18.20 -2.02
CA LEU A 124 0.11 16.91 -1.75
C LEU A 124 -0.76 15.72 -2.19
N GLY A 125 -2.08 15.81 -2.01
CA GLY A 125 -3.02 14.80 -2.51
C GLY A 125 -3.02 14.69 -4.04
N ILE A 126 -3.03 15.84 -4.74
CA ILE A 126 -2.92 15.88 -6.20
C ILE A 126 -1.58 15.30 -6.65
N LEU A 127 -0.48 15.67 -6.00
CA LEU A 127 0.85 15.14 -6.30
C LEU A 127 0.89 13.61 -6.14
N TRP A 128 0.29 13.08 -5.07
CA TRP A 128 0.20 11.65 -4.82
C TRP A 128 -0.56 10.92 -5.94
N ILE A 129 -1.71 11.45 -6.37
CA ILE A 129 -2.48 10.91 -7.50
C ILE A 129 -1.68 11.00 -8.80
N PHE A 130 -1.03 12.14 -9.06
CA PHE A 130 -0.22 12.35 -10.25
C PHE A 130 0.93 11.35 -10.34
N MET A 131 1.65 11.13 -9.24
CA MET A 131 2.70 10.11 -9.18
C MET A 131 2.13 8.72 -9.50
N TYR A 132 0.93 8.40 -9.02
CA TYR A 132 0.31 7.08 -9.21
C TYR A 132 -0.07 6.86 -10.67
N VAL A 133 -0.74 7.85 -11.26
CA VAL A 133 -1.17 7.82 -12.67
C VAL A 133 0.04 7.77 -13.60
N THR A 134 1.07 8.60 -13.36
CA THR A 134 2.29 8.57 -14.16
C THR A 134 2.98 7.21 -14.09
N GLY A 135 3.07 6.58 -12.92
CA GLY A 135 3.56 5.22 -12.77
C GLY A 135 2.82 4.20 -13.63
N ILE A 136 1.48 4.24 -13.65
CA ILE A 136 0.65 3.36 -14.50
C ILE A 136 0.84 3.65 -15.98
N VAL A 137 0.84 4.93 -16.38
CA VAL A 137 0.96 5.34 -17.78
C VAL A 137 2.33 4.90 -18.33
N VAL A 138 3.41 5.18 -17.61
CA VAL A 138 4.77 4.76 -17.99
C VAL A 138 4.84 3.24 -18.10
N PHE A 139 4.27 2.49 -17.16
CA PHE A 139 4.22 1.04 -17.24
C PHE A 139 3.48 0.55 -18.50
N ARG A 140 2.33 1.15 -18.84
CA ARG A 140 1.57 0.78 -20.06
C ARG A 140 2.33 1.11 -21.34
N ILE A 141 3.02 2.25 -21.39
CA ILE A 141 3.85 2.64 -22.55
C ILE A 141 4.97 1.61 -22.74
N LEU A 142 5.66 1.24 -21.66
CA LEU A 142 6.71 0.22 -21.71
C LEU A 142 6.13 -1.13 -22.11
N LEU A 143 5.01 -1.55 -21.53
CA LEU A 143 4.36 -2.82 -21.87
C LEU A 143 4.04 -2.91 -23.37
N LYS A 144 3.50 -1.84 -23.96
CA LYS A 144 3.21 -1.78 -25.40
C LYS A 144 4.46 -1.81 -26.28
N LYS A 145 5.61 -1.39 -25.75
CA LYS A 145 6.89 -1.39 -26.49
C LYS A 145 7.56 -2.77 -26.53
N TYR A 146 7.32 -3.60 -25.52
CA TYR A 146 7.95 -4.90 -25.34
C TYR A 146 7.01 -6.11 -25.58
N GLN A 147 5.72 -5.86 -25.86
CA GLN A 147 4.79 -6.82 -26.46
C GLN A 147 4.73 -6.62 -27.97
#